data_AF-A0A3P1SBJ9-F1
#
_entry.id   AF-A0A3P1SBJ9-F1
#
_cell.length_a   1.000
_cell.length_b   1.000
_cell.length_c   1.000
_cell.angle_alpha   90.00
_cell.angle_beta   90.00
_cell.angle_gamma   90.00
#
_symmetry.space_group_name_H-M   'P 1'
#
loop_
_entity.id
_entity.type
_entity.pdbx_description
1 polymer ?
#
loop_
_entity_poly.entity_id
_entity_poly.type
_entity_poly.pdbx_seq_one_letter_code
_entity_poly.pdbx_strand_id
1 'polypeptide(L)' 'KAHVLIGYDETNNRSFLEIDANVEILKDQETIDWIWNKQDKSFFDSKDDSNLCVIKVIPKSIKIMNDKKLDTPQTITFD' A
#
# COMPACT_ATOMS: atom_id res chain seq x y z
N LYS A 1 -7.00 -11.32 3.25
CA LYS A 1 -6.54 -11.12 1.84
C LYS A 1 -7.08 -9.80 1.37
N ALA A 2 -6.30 -9.03 0.61
CA ALA A 2 -6.75 -7.79 0.00
C ALA A 2 -6.12 -7.63 -1.38
N HIS A 3 -6.82 -6.91 -2.25
CA HIS A 3 -6.25 -6.32 -3.44
C HIS A 3 -6.05 -4.83 -3.17
N VAL A 4 -4.81 -4.37 -3.28
CA VAL A 4 -4.44 -2.96 -3.07
C VAL A 4 -4.08 -2.38 -4.44
N LEU A 5 -4.82 -1.37 -4.88
CA LEU A 5 -4.52 -0.61 -6.09
C LEU A 5 -3.86 0.71 -5.67
N ILE A 6 -2.58 0.89 -6.04
CA ILE A 6 -1.81 2.08 -5.68
C ILE A 6 -1.52 2.87 -6.95
N GLY A 7 -2.16 4.02 -7.10
CA GLY A 7 -1.96 4.87 -8.27
C GLY A 7 -2.61 4.24 -9.50
N TYR A 8 -3.74 4.81 -9.89
CA TYR A 8 -4.39 4.54 -11.16
C TYR A 8 -4.50 5.88 -11.88
N ASP A 9 -3.88 6.00 -13.05
CA ASP A 9 -4.02 7.18 -13.89
C ASP A 9 -4.81 6.81 -15.15
N GLU A 10 -6.12 7.07 -15.10
CA GLU A 10 -7.03 6.84 -16.22
C GLU A 10 -6.69 7.72 -17.44
N THR A 11 -6.11 8.90 -17.18
CA THR A 11 -5.82 9.95 -18.17
C THR A 11 -4.48 9.76 -18.88
N ASN A 12 -3.40 9.42 -18.18
CA ASN A 12 -2.09 9.19 -18.76
C ASN A 12 -1.80 7.69 -18.93
N ASN A 13 -2.38 7.12 -19.99
CA ASN A 13 -2.07 5.78 -20.52
C ASN A 13 -2.43 4.62 -19.59
N ARG A 14 -3.40 4.81 -18.70
CA ARG A 14 -3.94 3.74 -17.85
C ARG A 14 -2.84 3.08 -17.01
N SER A 15 -1.85 3.85 -16.58
CA SER A 15 -0.78 3.32 -15.76
C SER A 15 -1.32 2.91 -14.39
N PHE A 16 -0.86 1.77 -13.87
CA PHE A 16 -1.29 1.26 -12.59
C PHE A 16 -0.23 0.43 -11.87
N LEU A 17 -0.38 0.35 -10.55
CA LEU A 17 0.26 -0.65 -9.69
C LEU A 17 -0.82 -1.38 -8.88
N GLU A 18 -0.97 -2.68 -9.12
CA GLU A 18 -1.83 -3.59 -8.37
C GLU A 18 -0.98 -4.49 -7.47
N ILE A 19 -1.41 -4.69 -6.24
CA ILE A 19 -0.77 -5.58 -5.27
C ILE A 19 -1.83 -6.57 -4.76
N ASP A 20 -1.63 -7.86 -5.02
CA ASP A 20 -2.36 -8.93 -4.32
C ASP A 20 -1.59 -9.29 -3.07
N ALA A 21 -2.25 -9.29 -1.91
CA ALA A 21 -1.57 -9.38 -0.62
C ALA A 21 -2.36 -10.12 0.46
N ASN A 22 -1.60 -10.68 1.41
CA ASN A 22 -2.12 -10.90 2.76
C ASN A 22 -2.06 -9.58 3.54
N VAL A 23 -2.99 -9.40 4.48
CA VAL A 23 -3.07 -8.17 5.28
C VAL A 23 -3.22 -8.54 6.74
N GLU A 24 -2.50 -7.80 7.58
CA GLU A 24 -2.49 -7.93 9.03
C GLU A 24 -2.81 -6.56 9.66
N ILE A 25 -3.58 -6.55 10.74
CA ILE A 25 -3.78 -5.36 11.57
C ILE A 25 -2.74 -5.41 12.69
N LEU A 26 -1.88 -4.41 12.73
CA LEU A 26 -0.90 -4.21 13.79
C LEU A 26 -1.37 -3.12 14.74
N LYS A 27 -1.18 -3.35 16.02
CA LYS A 27 -1.48 -2.40 17.11
C LYS A 27 -0.32 -2.27 18.10
N ASP A 28 0.85 -2.83 17.77
CA ASP A 28 2.03 -2.70 18.62
C ASP A 28 2.57 -1.27 18.56
N GLN A 29 2.96 -0.76 19.72
CA GLN A 29 3.40 0.63 19.86
C GLN A 29 4.72 0.89 19.13
N GLU A 30 5.59 -0.12 18.97
CA GLU A 30 6.87 0.01 18.27
C GLU A 30 6.65 0.40 16.80
N THR A 31 5.77 -0.31 16.09
CA THR A 31 5.43 0.00 14.70
C THR A 31 4.72 1.35 14.59
N ILE A 32 3.77 1.64 15.49
CA ILE A 32 3.04 2.91 15.51
C ILE A 32 4.00 4.08 15.71
N ASP A 33 4.90 4.00 16.69
CA ASP A 33 5.88 5.06 16.98
C ASP A 33 6.84 5.27 15.81
N TRP A 34 7.27 4.19 15.14
CA TRP A 34 8.12 4.27 13.95
C TRP A 34 7.43 5.01 12.78
N ILE A 35 6.16 4.68 12.50
CA ILE A 35 5.40 5.31 11.40
C ILE A 35 5.03 6.75 11.76
N TRP A 36 4.66 7.02 13.02
CA TRP A 36 4.30 8.35 13.50
C TRP A 36 5.39 9.39 13.26
N ASN A 37 6.66 8.97 13.30
CA ASN A 37 7.80 9.83 13.03
C ASN A 37 7.99 10.17 11.53
N LYS A 38 7.29 9.48 10.63
CA LYS A 38 7.43 9.61 9.17
C LYS A 38 6.18 10.13 8.47
N GLN A 39 5.01 9.91 9.05
CA GLN A 39 3.73 10.28 8.43
C GLN A 39 3.33 11.74 8.70
N ASP A 40 2.44 12.25 7.87
CA ASP A 40 1.74 13.51 8.14
C ASP A 40 0.78 13.32 9.32
N LYS A 41 1.01 14.10 10.38
CA LYS A 41 0.28 14.01 11.63
C LYS A 41 -1.06 14.77 11.59
N SER A 42 -1.32 15.56 10.55
CA SER A 42 -2.55 16.36 10.44
C SER A 42 -3.83 15.52 10.35
N PHE A 43 -3.70 14.25 9.95
CA PHE A 43 -4.81 13.30 9.84
C PHE A 43 -5.08 12.52 11.13
N PHE A 44 -4.31 12.73 12.19
CA PHE A 44 -4.39 11.94 13.42
C PHE A 44 -4.30 12.82 14.67
N ASP A 45 -5.16 12.55 15.65
CA ASP A 45 -5.21 13.32 16.89
C ASP A 45 -4.05 13.00 17.84
N SER A 46 -3.68 11.72 17.96
CA SER A 46 -2.61 11.26 18.85
C SER A 46 -2.04 9.91 18.43
N LYS A 47 -0.75 9.68 18.72
CA LYS A 47 -0.08 8.38 18.55
C LYS A 47 -0.48 7.35 19.62
N ASP A 48 -1.05 7.83 20.73
CA ASP A 48 -1.50 7.02 21.86
C ASP A 48 -3.01 6.73 21.80
N ASP A 49 -3.68 7.03 20.68
CA ASP A 49 -5.09 6.69 20.47
C ASP A 49 -5.26 5.16 20.43
N SER A 50 -6.08 4.63 21.34
CA SER A 50 -6.43 3.21 21.42
C SER A 50 -7.07 2.60 20.16
N ASN A 51 -7.59 3.43 19.27
CA ASN A 51 -8.17 3.02 17.99
C ASN A 51 -7.17 3.08 16.83
N LEU A 52 -6.01 3.73 17.02
CA LEU A 52 -4.98 3.79 15.99
C LEU A 52 -4.43 2.39 15.72
N CYS A 53 -4.33 2.05 14.44
CA CYS A 53 -3.76 0.79 14.01
C CYS A 53 -3.05 0.95 12.67
N VAL A 54 -2.18 0.00 12.36
CA VAL A 54 -1.40 -0.04 11.13
C VAL A 54 -1.87 -1.23 10.30
N ILE A 55 -2.16 -0.98 9.04
CA ILE A 55 -2.47 -2.04 8.07
C ILE A 55 -1.15 -2.46 7.43
N LYS A 56 -0.66 -3.65 7.80
CA LYS A 56 0.51 -4.26 7.18
C LYS A 56 0.08 -5.05 5.96
N VAL A 57 0.57 -4.66 4.79
CA VAL A 57 0.34 -5.34 3.51
C VAL A 57 1.55 -6.20 3.19
N ILE A 58 1.34 -7.51 3.03
CA ILE A 58 2.38 -8.49 2.66
C ILE A 58 2.10 -8.93 1.23
N PRO A 59 2.84 -8.41 0.23
CA PRO A 59 2.63 -8.72 -1.17
C PRO A 59 2.83 -10.22 -1.45
N LYS A 60 1.92 -10.77 -2.26
CA LYS A 60 2.08 -12.07 -2.94
C LYS A 60 2.40 -11.89 -4.40
N SER A 61 1.77 -10.90 -5.02
CA SER A 61 2.12 -10.49 -6.37
C SER A 61 1.94 -8.99 -6.52
N ILE A 62 2.75 -8.42 -7.39
CA ILE A 62 2.68 -7.03 -7.81
C ILE A 62 2.55 -7.03 -9.32
N LYS A 63 1.47 -6.45 -9.84
CA LYS A 63 1.26 -6.22 -11.26
C LYS A 63 1.40 -4.74 -11.55
N ILE A 64 2.20 -4.40 -12.55
CA ILE A 64 2.51 -3.03 -12.91
C ILE A 64 2.32 -2.82 -14.41
N MET A 65 1.73 -1.68 -14.77
CA MET A 65 1.67 -1.20 -16.14
C MET A 65 2.01 0.29 -16.13
N ASN A 66 3.13 0.66 -16.76
CA ASN A 66 3.62 2.04 -16.79
C ASN A 66 4.00 2.42 -18.22
N ASP A 67 3.07 2.60 -19.18
CA ASP A 67 3.55 2.98 -20.51
C ASP A 67 2.56 3.57 -21.53
N LYS A 68 3.13 4.35 -22.46
CA LYS A 68 2.54 4.94 -23.67
C LYS A 68 2.61 4.05 -24.92
N LYS A 69 3.35 2.95 -24.87
CA LYS A 69 3.82 2.13 -26.01
C LYS A 69 3.90 0.63 -25.71
N LEU A 70 3.71 0.17 -24.47
CA LEU A 70 3.71 -1.26 -24.12
C LEU A 70 2.34 -1.89 -24.34
N ASP A 71 2.32 -3.15 -24.76
CA ASP A 71 1.09 -3.90 -25.06
C ASP A 71 0.46 -4.63 -23.85
N THR A 72 1.21 -4.99 -22.79
CA THR A 72 0.65 -5.74 -21.64
C THR A 72 1.33 -5.45 -20.28
N PRO A 73 0.61 -5.62 -19.15
CA PRO A 73 1.16 -5.49 -17.79
C PRO A 73 2.23 -6.53 -17.46
N GLN A 74 3.15 -6.17 -16.56
CA GLN A 74 4.16 -7.07 -16.00
C GLN A 74 3.78 -7.51 -14.59
N THR A 75 4.09 -8.75 -14.21
CA THR A 75 3.78 -9.29 -12.87
C THR A 75 5.02 -9.87 -12.21
N ILE A 76 5.22 -9.54 -10.94
CA ILE A 76 6.24 -10.11 -10.05
C ILE A 76 5.50 -10.87 -8.94
N THR A 77 5.93 -12.09 -8.65
CA THR A 77 5.37 -12.94 -7.58
C THR A 77 6.40 -13.16 -6.49
N PHE A 78 5.95 -13.26 -5.25
CA PHE A 78 6.76 -13.49 -4.06
C PHE A 78 6.35 -14.82 -3.44
N ASP A 79 7.35 -15.63 -3.06
CA ASP A 79 7.18 -16.92 -2.38
C ASP A 79 6.87 -16.76 -0.88
#